data_AF-A0A2D6AXF2-F1
#
_entry.id   AF-A0A2D6AXF2-F1
#
_cell.length_a   1.000
_cell.length_b   1.000
_cell.length_c   1.000
_cell.angle_alpha   90.00
_cell.angle_beta   90.00
_cell.angle_gamma   90.00
#
_symmetry.space_group_name_H-M   'P 1'
#
loop_
_entity.id
_entity.type
_entity.pdbx_description
1 polymer ?
#
loop_
_entity_poly.entity_id
_entity_poly.type
_entity_poly.pdbx_seq_one_letter_code
_entity_poly.pdbx_strand_id
1 'polypeptide(L)'
;MTDKKEVADQLWNEIKDLPIEMFSLPNQRVLNHVTRKGGTPDSVVLSLNSPAVLPSLEATLNAQKQYRDKVSRAMKAEGENVTDTYPKYEMEEAEGYVVVRRHVPATDRPELQDRPAYFIADKEEK
;
A
#
# COMPACT_ATOMS: atom_id res chain seq x y z
N MET A 1 7.91 -25.99 -5.10
CA MET A 1 8.06 -24.77 -5.93
C MET A 1 6.68 -24.14 -5.98
N THR A 2 6.35 -23.32 -4.99
CA THR A 2 4.96 -22.97 -4.68
C THR A 2 4.83 -21.44 -4.59
N ASP A 3 3.80 -20.92 -5.27
CA ASP A 3 3.00 -19.73 -4.92
C ASP A 3 3.54 -18.31 -5.08
N LYS A 4 4.53 -18.06 -5.94
CA LYS A 4 4.88 -16.67 -6.31
C LYS A 4 3.88 -15.98 -7.26
N LYS A 5 3.06 -16.74 -7.99
CA LYS A 5 1.95 -16.16 -8.77
C LYS A 5 0.76 -15.75 -7.88
N GLU A 6 0.61 -16.41 -6.74
CA GLU A 6 -0.60 -16.32 -5.93
C GLU A 6 -0.79 -14.94 -5.33
N VAL A 7 0.27 -14.31 -4.83
CA VAL A 7 0.18 -13.00 -4.14
C VAL A 7 -0.21 -11.87 -5.10
N ALA A 8 0.40 -11.80 -6.30
CA ALA A 8 0.02 -10.81 -7.31
C ALA A 8 -1.40 -11.06 -7.86
N ASP A 9 -1.81 -12.33 -7.99
CA ASP A 9 -3.17 -12.71 -8.40
C ASP A 9 -4.21 -12.33 -7.33
N GLN A 10 -3.90 -12.57 -6.06
CA GLN A 10 -4.72 -12.17 -4.91
C GLN A 10 -4.85 -10.65 -4.86
N LEU A 11 -3.73 -9.92 -4.98
CA LEU A 11 -3.75 -8.46 -4.95
C LEU A 11 -4.57 -7.88 -6.11
N TRP A 12 -4.45 -8.45 -7.31
CA TRP A 12 -5.31 -8.08 -8.43
C TRP A 12 -6.80 -8.35 -8.15
N ASN A 13 -7.12 -9.52 -7.62
CA ASN A 13 -8.50 -9.89 -7.28
C ASN A 13 -9.10 -8.97 -6.21
N GLU A 14 -8.29 -8.46 -5.29
CA GLU A 14 -8.72 -7.50 -4.27
C GLU A 14 -8.98 -6.10 -4.85
N ILE A 15 -8.18 -5.64 -5.81
CA ILE A 15 -8.27 -4.26 -6.31
C ILE A 15 -9.20 -4.09 -7.52
N LYS A 16 -9.33 -5.11 -8.38
CA LYS A 16 -10.00 -4.97 -9.69
C LYS A 16 -11.47 -4.53 -9.56
N ASP A 17 -12.13 -4.97 -8.49
CA ASP A 17 -13.55 -4.72 -8.25
C ASP A 17 -13.81 -3.49 -7.36
N LEU A 18 -12.76 -2.79 -6.93
CA LEU A 18 -12.91 -1.58 -6.12
C LEU A 18 -13.60 -0.47 -6.93
N PRO A 19 -14.52 0.28 -6.30
CA PRO A 19 -15.12 1.43 -6.93
C PRO A 19 -14.07 2.51 -7.16
N ILE A 20 -14.08 3.10 -8.34
CA ILE A 20 -13.21 4.22 -8.70
C ILE A 20 -14.06 5.43 -9.05
N GLU A 21 -13.83 6.53 -8.35
CA GLU A 21 -14.59 7.76 -8.55
C GLU A 21 -13.98 8.55 -9.71
N MET A 22 -14.61 8.48 -10.88
CA MET A 22 -14.31 9.35 -12.00
C MET A 22 -15.42 10.39 -12.11
N PHE A 23 -15.04 11.68 -12.14
CA PHE A 23 -15.90 12.89 -12.06
C PHE A 23 -17.21 12.89 -12.88
N SER A 24 -17.37 12.00 -13.86
CA SER A 24 -18.53 11.97 -14.75
C SER A 24 -19.17 10.60 -14.95
N LEU A 25 -18.68 9.54 -14.28
CA LEU A 25 -19.18 8.17 -14.50
C LEU A 25 -19.41 7.47 -13.15
N PRO A 26 -20.67 7.22 -12.75
CA PRO A 26 -20.97 6.43 -11.57
C PRO A 26 -20.68 4.93 -11.82
N ASN A 27 -20.52 4.16 -10.74
CA ASN A 27 -20.37 2.70 -10.75
C ASN A 27 -19.17 2.17 -11.55
N GLN A 28 -18.15 2.98 -11.78
CA GLN A 28 -16.92 2.52 -12.41
C GLN A 28 -16.10 1.69 -11.42
N ARG A 29 -15.38 0.70 -11.94
CA ARG A 29 -14.43 -0.11 -11.18
C ARG A 29 -13.02 0.04 -11.73
N VAL A 30 -12.03 -0.28 -10.91
CA VAL A 30 -10.62 -0.25 -11.31
C VAL A 30 -10.37 -1.02 -12.61
N LEU A 31 -10.96 -2.22 -12.75
CA LEU A 31 -10.80 -3.07 -13.94
C LEU A 31 -11.25 -2.39 -15.26
N ASN A 32 -12.14 -1.41 -15.21
CA ASN A 32 -12.61 -0.69 -16.40
C ASN A 32 -11.54 0.28 -16.95
N HIS A 33 -10.60 0.69 -16.11
CA HIS A 33 -9.66 1.78 -16.40
C HIS A 33 -8.20 1.36 -16.39
N VAL A 34 -7.91 0.15 -15.92
CA VAL A 34 -6.54 -0.39 -15.88
C VAL A 34 -6.48 -1.79 -16.49
N THR A 35 -5.36 -2.07 -17.15
CA THR A 35 -5.05 -3.39 -17.66
C THR A 35 -3.89 -3.98 -16.86
N ARG A 36 -4.08 -5.16 -16.28
CA ARG A 36 -3.00 -5.89 -15.61
C ARG A 36 -1.96 -6.34 -16.64
N LYS A 37 -0.69 -5.96 -16.46
CA LYS A 37 0.43 -6.34 -17.34
C LYS A 37 1.28 -7.48 -16.78
N GLY A 38 1.14 -7.77 -15.49
CA GLY A 38 1.94 -8.78 -14.80
C GLY A 38 2.20 -8.34 -13.37
N GLY A 39 3.30 -8.82 -12.79
CA GLY A 39 3.69 -8.49 -11.44
C GLY A 39 5.02 -9.14 -11.06
N THR A 40 5.70 -8.55 -10.08
CA THR A 40 6.63 -9.31 -9.26
C THR A 40 5.82 -10.16 -8.28
N PRO A 41 6.41 -11.11 -7.54
CA PRO A 41 5.65 -11.90 -6.57
C PRO A 41 4.87 -11.05 -5.56
N ASP A 42 5.41 -9.89 -5.17
CA ASP A 42 4.86 -9.05 -4.11
C ASP A 42 4.13 -7.80 -4.63
N SER A 43 3.98 -7.65 -5.95
CA SER A 43 3.35 -6.47 -6.55
C SER A 43 2.58 -6.80 -7.83
N VAL A 44 1.60 -5.97 -8.16
CA VAL A 44 0.94 -6.02 -9.47
C VAL A 44 1.31 -4.79 -10.27
N VAL A 45 1.60 -5.00 -11.56
CA VAL A 45 1.86 -3.92 -12.51
C VAL A 45 0.61 -3.66 -13.33
N LEU A 46 0.16 -2.42 -13.30
CA LEU A 46 -1.05 -1.94 -13.95
C LEU A 46 -0.66 -0.94 -15.05
N SER A 47 -1.23 -1.11 -16.23
CA SER A 47 -1.20 -0.12 -17.29
C SER A 47 -2.48 0.69 -17.21
N LEU A 48 -2.37 2.01 -17.08
CA LEU A 48 -3.54 2.88 -17.12
C LEU A 48 -4.03 3.02 -18.56
N ASN A 49 -5.34 2.94 -18.78
CA ASN A 49 -5.94 3.21 -20.09
C ASN A 49 -5.89 4.72 -20.42
N SER A 50 -5.84 5.56 -19.38
CA SER A 50 -5.69 7.02 -19.48
C SER A 50 -4.95 7.54 -18.24
N PRO A 51 -4.04 8.52 -18.38
CA PRO A 51 -3.34 9.12 -17.23
C PRO A 51 -4.30 9.85 -16.28
N ALA A 52 -5.47 10.27 -16.75
CA ALA A 52 -6.49 10.91 -15.91
C ALA A 52 -7.08 9.99 -14.84
N VAL A 53 -6.84 8.67 -14.92
CA VAL A 53 -7.30 7.67 -13.95
C VAL A 53 -6.43 7.69 -12.68
N LEU A 54 -5.18 8.13 -12.77
CA LEU A 54 -4.21 8.11 -11.69
C LEU A 54 -4.73 8.71 -10.37
N PRO A 55 -5.25 9.96 -10.32
CA PRO A 55 -5.73 10.55 -9.06
C PRO A 55 -6.90 9.78 -8.46
N SER A 56 -7.81 9.26 -9.30
CA SER A 56 -8.93 8.45 -8.84
C SER A 56 -8.47 7.10 -8.29
N LEU A 57 -7.47 6.48 -8.93
CA LEU A 57 -6.89 5.22 -8.48
C LEU A 57 -6.18 5.39 -7.14
N GLU A 58 -5.39 6.46 -6.98
CA GLU A 58 -4.75 6.82 -5.70
C GLU A 58 -5.78 7.00 -4.59
N ALA A 59 -6.84 7.75 -4.84
CA ALA A 59 -7.90 7.97 -3.86
C ALA A 59 -8.55 6.65 -3.45
N THR A 60 -8.91 5.79 -4.41
CA THR A 60 -9.49 4.48 -4.15
C THR A 60 -8.57 3.58 -3.33
N LEU A 61 -7.28 3.50 -3.66
CA LEU A 61 -6.33 2.65 -2.94
C LEU A 61 -6.00 3.19 -1.55
N ASN A 62 -5.86 4.51 -1.39
CA ASN A 62 -5.59 5.16 -0.11
C ASN A 62 -6.78 5.14 0.85
N ALA A 63 -8.02 5.08 0.32
CA ALA A 63 -9.22 4.91 1.13
C ALA A 63 -9.26 3.53 1.82
N GLN A 64 -8.56 2.53 1.27
CA GLN A 64 -8.47 1.21 1.88
C GLN A 64 -7.48 1.25 3.04
N LYS A 65 -8.01 1.09 4.26
CA LYS A 65 -7.21 1.04 5.48
C LYS A 65 -7.23 -0.36 6.09
N GLN A 66 -6.14 -0.73 6.74
CA GLN A 66 -6.02 -1.96 7.50
C GLN A 66 -5.61 -1.65 8.95
N TYR A 67 -6.05 -2.50 9.87
CA TYR A 67 -5.86 -2.35 11.30
C TYR A 67 -4.74 -3.27 11.80
N ARG A 68 -3.97 -2.81 12.78
CA ARG A 68 -2.99 -3.62 13.53
C ARG A 68 -3.23 -3.44 15.01
N ASP A 69 -3.43 -4.55 15.69
CA ASP A 69 -3.51 -4.60 17.15
C ASP A 69 -2.13 -4.89 17.74
N LYS A 70 -1.64 -4.00 18.62
CA LYS A 70 -0.38 -4.17 19.33
C LYS A 70 -0.66 -4.52 20.78
N VAL A 71 -0.78 -5.82 21.06
CA VAL A 71 -0.90 -6.31 22.45
C VAL A 71 0.50 -6.51 23.04
N SER A 72 0.95 -5.58 23.88
CA SER A 72 2.16 -5.79 24.68
C SER A 72 1.81 -6.62 25.93
N ARG A 73 2.59 -7.67 26.21
CA ARG A 73 2.34 -8.57 27.37
C ARG A 73 2.45 -7.85 28.72
N ALA A 74 3.15 -6.72 28.79
CA ALA A 74 3.34 -5.93 30.00
C ALA A 74 2.20 -4.92 30.27
N MET A 75 1.45 -4.48 29.26
CA MET A 75 0.34 -3.51 29.42
C MET A 75 -1.04 -4.15 29.64
N LYS A 76 -1.13 -5.48 29.66
CA LYS A 76 -2.37 -6.20 30.05
C LYS A 76 -2.89 -5.84 31.45
N ALA A 77 -2.08 -5.21 32.29
CA ALA A 77 -2.50 -4.73 33.61
C ALA A 77 -3.38 -3.46 33.54
N GLU A 78 -3.30 -2.66 32.47
CA GLU A 78 -4.01 -1.37 32.36
C GLU A 78 -5.03 -1.32 31.20
N GLY A 79 -5.17 -2.39 30.43
CA GLY A 79 -6.29 -2.55 29.48
C GLY A 79 -6.23 -1.70 28.22
N GLU A 80 -5.13 -0.99 27.96
CA GLU A 80 -4.99 -0.15 26.77
C GLU A 80 -4.50 -0.98 25.58
N ASN A 81 -5.43 -1.40 24.71
CA ASN A 81 -5.11 -1.98 23.41
C ASN A 81 -4.81 -0.85 22.42
N VAL A 82 -3.57 -0.73 21.95
CA VAL A 82 -3.23 0.25 20.91
C VAL A 82 -3.54 -0.35 19.55
N THR A 83 -4.61 0.15 18.92
CA THR A 83 -4.99 -0.22 17.56
C THR A 83 -4.47 0.84 16.58
N ASP A 84 -3.47 0.48 15.79
CA ASP A 84 -2.91 1.34 14.73
C ASP A 84 -3.67 1.12 13.42
N THR A 85 -3.90 2.20 12.66
CA THR A 85 -4.53 2.15 11.33
C THR A 85 -3.60 2.73 10.27
N TYR A 86 -3.44 2.04 9.15
CA TYR A 86 -2.51 2.42 8.07
C TYR A 86 -3.12 2.08 6.69
N PRO A 87 -2.64 2.72 5.60
CA PRO A 87 -3.08 2.36 4.25
C PRO A 87 -2.84 0.87 3.99
N LYS A 88 -3.74 0.26 3.23
CA LYS A 88 -3.65 -1.16 2.87
C LYS A 88 -2.65 -1.40 1.74
N TYR A 89 -2.55 -0.44 0.83
CA TYR A 89 -1.73 -0.54 -0.37
C TYR A 89 -0.76 0.63 -0.48
N GLU A 90 0.33 0.40 -1.21
CA GLU A 90 1.26 1.41 -1.68
C GLU A 90 1.23 1.44 -3.20
N MET A 91 1.40 2.63 -3.76
CA MET A 91 1.38 2.87 -5.19
C MET A 91 2.67 3.59 -5.60
N GLU A 92 3.33 3.10 -6.64
CA GLU A 92 4.48 3.75 -7.25
C GLU A 92 4.25 3.89 -8.75
N GLU A 93 4.47 5.10 -9.27
CA GLU A 93 4.41 5.38 -10.70
C GLU A 93 5.78 5.14 -11.34
N ALA A 94 5.82 4.38 -12.44
CA ALA A 94 7.05 4.10 -13.18
C ALA A 94 6.75 4.03 -14.69
N GLU A 95 7.37 4.91 -15.47
CA GLU A 95 7.43 4.87 -16.95
C GLU A 95 6.12 4.42 -17.66
N GLY A 96 4.98 5.04 -17.32
CA GLY A 96 3.68 4.74 -17.94
C GLY A 96 2.91 3.55 -17.34
N TYR A 97 3.43 2.98 -16.25
CA TYR A 97 2.80 1.95 -15.45
C TYR A 97 2.68 2.37 -13.99
N VAL A 98 1.79 1.69 -13.29
CA VAL A 98 1.60 1.83 -11.85
C VAL A 98 1.87 0.49 -11.20
N VAL A 99 2.75 0.49 -10.21
CA VAL A 99 3.08 -0.67 -9.38
C VAL A 99 2.31 -0.56 -8.08
N VAL A 100 1.45 -1.53 -7.80
CA VAL A 100 0.69 -1.60 -6.55
C VAL A 100 1.19 -2.76 -5.70
N ARG A 101 1.45 -2.48 -4.42
CA ARG A 101 1.98 -3.43 -3.43
C ARG A 101 1.22 -3.32 -2.12
N ARG A 102 1.31 -4.34 -1.26
CA ARG A 102 0.77 -4.24 0.10
C ARG A 102 1.63 -3.28 0.91
N HIS A 103 0.99 -2.40 1.67
CA HIS A 103 1.72 -1.53 2.58
C HIS A 103 2.29 -2.34 3.75
N VAL A 104 3.58 -2.22 3.95
CA VAL A 104 4.28 -2.72 5.13
C VAL A 104 4.65 -1.51 5.99
N PRO A 105 4.14 -1.39 7.23
CA PRO A 105 4.48 -0.26 8.08
C PRO A 105 5.98 -0.26 8.39
N ALA A 106 6.56 0.92 8.57
CA ALA A 106 8.02 1.07 8.78
C ALA A 106 8.56 0.27 9.97
N THR A 107 7.72 -0.01 10.97
CA THR A 107 8.04 -0.86 12.13
C THR A 107 8.31 -2.32 11.77
N ASP A 108 7.78 -2.81 10.65
CA ASP A 108 7.93 -4.19 10.18
C ASP A 108 8.85 -4.31 8.96
N ARG A 109 9.53 -3.21 8.58
CA ARG A 109 10.54 -3.20 7.50
C ARG A 109 11.93 -3.48 8.07
N PRO A 110 12.47 -4.70 7.93
CA PRO A 110 13.79 -5.04 8.47
C PRO A 110 14.90 -4.15 7.90
N GLU A 111 14.78 -3.71 6.65
CA GLU A 111 15.74 -2.81 6.00
C GLU A 111 15.82 -1.39 6.61
N LEU A 112 14.79 -0.97 7.36
CA LEU A 112 14.79 0.30 8.10
C LEU A 112 15.25 0.14 9.55
N GLN A 113 15.25 -1.08 10.08
CA GLN A 113 15.68 -1.39 11.45
C GLN A 113 17.21 -1.45 11.57
N ASP A 114 17.90 -1.84 10.50
CA ASP A 114 19.37 -1.96 10.46
C ASP A 114 20.12 -0.65 10.14
N ARG A 115 19.43 0.48 10.04
CA ARG A 115 20.12 1.78 9.97
C ARG A 115 20.59 2.14 11.37
N PRO A 116 21.91 2.15 11.66
CA PRO A 116 22.37 2.70 12.92
C PRO A 116 21.93 4.16 12.94
N ALA A 117 21.35 4.58 14.07
CA ALA A 117 20.93 5.95 14.30
C ALA A 117 22.14 6.88 14.26
N TYR A 118 22.59 7.27 13.08
CA TYR A 118 23.61 8.29 12.88
C TYR A 118 22.98 9.49 12.17
N PHE A 119 23.37 10.66 12.67
CA PHE A 119 23.01 12.02 12.28
C PHE A 119 21.78 12.64 12.97
N ILE A 120 21.91 12.87 14.29
CA ILE A 120 21.73 14.25 14.76
C ILE A 120 23.14 14.84 14.81
N ALA A 121 23.54 15.50 13.72
CA ALA A 121 24.71 16.36 13.71
C ALA A 121 24.44 17.57 14.61
N ASP A 122 25.46 17.93 15.39
CA ASP A 122 25.72 19.22 16.01
C ASP A 122 24.63 20.29 15.87
N LYS A 123 24.00 20.63 17.01
CA LYS A 123 23.73 22.05 17.25
C LYS A 123 24.96 22.64 17.91
N GLU A 124 25.78 23.27 17.08
CA GLU A 124 26.83 24.20 17.49
C GLU A 124 26.30 25.20 18.53
N GLU A 125 27.15 25.38 19.55
CA GLU A 125 27.43 26.58 20.32
C GLU A 125 26.60 27.85 20.06
N LYS A 126 26.04 28.39 21.15
CA LYS A 126 26.41 29.75 21.57
C LYS A 126 26.23 29.96 23.07
#